data_AF-A0A7S2RRH6-F1
#
_entry.id   AF-A0A7S2RRH6-F1
#
_cell.length_a   1.000
_cell.length_b   1.000
_cell.length_c   1.000
_cell.angle_alpha   90.00
_cell.angle_beta   90.00
_cell.angle_gamma   90.00
#
_symmetry.space_group_name_H-M   'P 1'
#
loop_
_entity.id
_entity.type
_entity.pdbx_description
1 polymer ?
#
loop_
_entity_poly.entity_id
_entity_poly.type
_entity_poly.pdbx_seq_one_letter_code
_entity_poly.pdbx_strand_id
1 'polypeptide(L)'
;LVSPILKGGDGLYLISNILRKMDSDLQPKLKVNKSMGFHVHIDISSFELHQLIKICQNFIKYERVLDTFMPPSRRTESPEAQQYFKSNRKSVSDQISSRTANNRQCHDAIANCTSIMSLCQLMNQNGRYYKLNLSNIATGRQPTIEFRQHSATVNYEKVNSWIRFCALFCTNSAKLASPSEFQQGRSLNFQFDALFNYVIKDRALREFYRERKKDLS
;
A
#
# COMPACT_ATOMS: atom_id res chain seq x y z
N LEU A 1 7.91 15.61 -8.41
CA LEU A 1 6.55 16.11 -8.71
C LEU A 1 5.66 15.74 -7.53
N VAL A 2 4.85 16.67 -7.03
CA VAL A 2 3.80 16.40 -6.03
C VAL A 2 2.51 16.97 -6.62
N SER A 3 1.42 16.20 -6.63
CA SER A 3 0.14 16.71 -7.11
C SER A 3 -0.49 17.64 -6.07
N PRO A 4 -1.42 18.53 -6.47
CA PRO A 4 -2.42 19.08 -5.55
C PRO A 4 -3.20 17.96 -4.84
N ILE A 5 -3.92 18.32 -3.77
CA ILE A 5 -4.84 17.39 -3.11
C ILE A 5 -5.95 17.02 -4.08
N LEU A 6 -6.15 15.72 -4.26
CA LEU A 6 -7.12 15.17 -5.20
C LEU A 6 -8.37 14.73 -4.44
N LYS A 7 -9.55 15.11 -4.94
CA LYS A 7 -10.83 14.76 -4.33
C LYS A 7 -11.76 14.14 -5.38
N GLY A 8 -12.35 12.99 -5.05
CA GLY A 8 -13.38 12.35 -5.87
C GLY A 8 -12.99 12.13 -7.33
N GLY A 9 -13.99 12.19 -8.23
CA GLY A 9 -13.81 12.03 -9.67
C GLY A 9 -12.96 13.16 -10.30
N ASP A 10 -13.09 14.39 -9.81
CA ASP A 10 -12.34 15.54 -10.31
C ASP A 10 -10.83 15.36 -10.12
N GLY A 11 -10.42 14.72 -9.01
CA GLY A 11 -9.03 14.37 -8.75
C GLY A 11 -8.47 13.41 -9.81
N LEU A 12 -9.24 12.41 -10.24
CA LEU A 12 -8.83 11.48 -11.29
C LEU A 12 -8.74 12.17 -12.66
N TYR A 13 -9.67 13.08 -12.96
CA TYR A 13 -9.62 13.89 -14.17
C TYR A 13 -8.37 14.79 -14.20
N LEU A 14 -8.03 15.42 -13.06
CA LEU A 14 -6.81 16.22 -12.94
C LEU A 14 -5.54 15.40 -13.15
N ILE A 15 -5.46 14.18 -12.59
CA ILE A 15 -4.34 13.26 -12.86
C ILE A 15 -4.27 12.91 -14.35
N SER A 16 -5.42 12.62 -14.98
CA SER A 16 -5.47 12.32 -16.41
C SER A 16 -4.91 13.47 -17.24
N ASN A 17 -5.27 14.70 -16.91
CA ASN A 17 -4.75 15.89 -17.59
C ASN A 17 -3.25 16.08 -17.35
N ILE A 18 -2.76 15.91 -16.12
CA ILE A 18 -1.33 16.02 -15.79
C ILE A 18 -0.54 14.95 -16.54
N LEU A 19 -0.98 13.68 -16.51
CA LEU A 19 -0.27 12.59 -17.17
C LEU A 19 -0.33 12.69 -18.68
N ARG A 20 -1.44 13.13 -19.27
CA ARG A 20 -1.51 13.41 -20.72
C ARG A 20 -0.52 14.49 -21.15
N LYS A 21 -0.43 15.59 -20.39
CA LYS A 21 0.59 16.63 -20.65
C LYS A 21 2.02 16.13 -20.43
N MET A 22 2.22 15.26 -19.44
CA MET A 22 3.51 14.60 -19.24
C MET A 22 3.86 13.63 -20.38
N ASP A 23 2.86 12.96 -20.96
CA ASP A 23 3.02 12.01 -22.06
C ASP A 23 3.33 12.69 -23.40
N SER A 24 2.67 13.81 -23.69
CA SER A 24 2.90 14.57 -24.93
C SER A 24 4.21 15.37 -24.92
N ASP A 25 4.50 16.07 -23.82
CA ASP A 25 5.53 17.13 -23.82
C ASP A 25 6.82 16.72 -23.09
N LEU A 26 6.72 15.79 -22.13
CA LEU A 26 7.79 15.50 -21.17
C LEU A 26 8.29 14.06 -21.22
N GLN A 27 7.54 13.11 -21.76
CA GLN A 27 7.89 11.68 -21.74
C GLN A 27 9.24 11.38 -22.41
N PRO A 28 9.60 11.99 -23.55
CA PRO A 28 10.93 11.80 -24.16
C PRO A 28 12.08 12.32 -23.28
N LYS A 29 11.79 13.20 -22.32
CA LYS A 29 12.77 13.87 -21.46
C LYS A 29 12.79 13.30 -20.04
N LEU A 30 11.74 12.60 -19.61
CA LEU A 30 11.59 12.06 -18.27
C LEU A 30 12.23 10.66 -18.17
N LYS A 31 13.42 10.62 -17.57
CA LYS A 31 14.07 9.35 -17.21
C LYS A 31 13.67 8.95 -15.80
N VAL A 32 13.09 7.76 -15.65
CA VAL A 32 12.84 7.13 -14.35
C VAL A 32 13.82 5.98 -14.13
N ASN A 33 14.23 5.74 -12.90
CA ASN A 33 15.09 4.62 -12.53
C ASN A 33 14.54 3.87 -11.31
N LYS A 34 15.19 2.77 -10.91
CA LYS A 34 14.71 1.87 -9.86
C LYS A 34 14.64 2.50 -8.45
N SER A 35 15.45 3.52 -8.16
CA SER A 35 15.41 4.23 -6.88
C SER A 35 14.24 5.22 -6.77
N MET A 36 13.58 5.54 -7.89
CA MET A 36 12.43 6.44 -7.92
C MET A 36 11.12 5.69 -7.61
N GLY A 37 10.31 6.25 -6.71
CA GLY A 37 9.00 5.73 -6.33
C GLY A 37 7.84 6.62 -6.78
N PHE A 38 6.67 6.03 -6.94
CA PHE A 38 5.41 6.74 -7.03
C PHE A 38 4.63 6.52 -5.73
N HIS A 39 4.40 7.58 -4.97
CA HIS A 39 3.77 7.49 -3.65
C HIS A 39 2.36 8.07 -3.68
N VAL A 40 1.45 7.43 -2.95
CA VAL A 40 0.06 7.87 -2.81
C VAL A 40 -0.24 8.14 -1.35
N HIS A 41 -0.64 9.36 -1.04
CA HIS A 41 -1.10 9.75 0.29
C HIS A 41 -2.62 9.69 0.33
N ILE A 42 -3.17 8.97 1.30
CA ILE A 42 -4.60 8.89 1.55
C ILE A 42 -4.91 9.68 2.82
N ASP A 43 -5.82 10.66 2.71
CA ASP A 43 -6.36 11.39 3.85
C ASP A 43 -7.14 10.44 4.76
N ILE A 44 -6.80 10.46 6.04
CA ILE A 44 -7.41 9.64 7.09
C ILE A 44 -7.94 10.51 8.23
N SER A 45 -8.10 11.83 8.03
CA SER A 45 -8.57 12.76 9.06
C SER A 45 -9.90 12.35 9.71
N SER A 46 -10.75 11.63 8.97
CA SER A 46 -12.02 11.10 9.46
C SER A 46 -11.92 9.69 10.07
N PHE A 47 -10.73 9.10 10.18
CA PHE A 47 -10.56 7.72 10.67
C PHE A 47 -10.14 7.67 12.12
N GLU A 48 -10.80 6.77 12.85
CA GLU A 48 -10.45 6.44 14.23
C GLU A 48 -9.42 5.31 14.31
N LEU A 49 -8.80 5.13 15.49
CA LEU A 49 -7.80 4.09 15.74
C LEU A 49 -8.25 2.71 15.29
N HIS A 50 -9.49 2.32 15.61
CA HIS A 50 -10.02 0.99 15.27
C HIS A 50 -10.09 0.77 13.73
N GLN A 51 -10.27 1.84 12.94
CA GLN A 51 -10.25 1.78 11.48
C GLN A 51 -8.82 1.68 10.94
N LEU A 52 -7.88 2.42 11.54
CA LEU A 52 -6.46 2.33 11.21
C LEU A 52 -5.91 0.93 11.53
N ILE A 53 -6.31 0.31 12.64
CA ILE A 53 -6.01 -1.08 12.99
C ILE A 53 -6.41 -2.02 11.85
N LYS A 54 -7.65 -1.91 11.33
CA LYS A 54 -8.13 -2.75 10.24
C LYS A 54 -7.33 -2.56 8.94
N ILE A 55 -6.95 -1.31 8.63
CA ILE A 55 -6.09 -1.01 7.47
C ILE A 55 -4.73 -1.69 7.63
N CYS A 56 -4.09 -1.54 8.79
CA CYS A 56 -2.80 -2.15 9.09
C CYS A 56 -2.86 -3.69 9.07
N GLN A 57 -3.88 -4.30 9.65
CA GLN A 57 -4.08 -5.75 9.61
C GLN A 57 -4.26 -6.26 8.17
N ASN A 58 -5.12 -5.62 7.36
CA ASN A 58 -5.24 -5.98 5.95
C ASN A 58 -3.92 -5.79 5.21
N PHE A 59 -3.16 -4.74 5.49
CA PHE A 59 -1.89 -4.50 4.82
C PHE A 59 -0.91 -5.64 5.11
N ILE A 60 -0.80 -6.05 6.37
CA ILE A 60 0.07 -7.15 6.81
C ILE A 60 -0.38 -8.50 6.26
N LYS A 61 -1.70 -8.73 6.18
CA LYS A 61 -2.31 -9.92 5.60
C LYS A 61 -1.97 -10.08 4.11
N TYR A 62 -2.01 -8.98 3.37
CA TYR A 62 -1.91 -8.98 1.91
C TYR A 62 -0.56 -8.48 1.37
N GLU A 63 0.40 -8.09 2.22
CA GLU A 63 1.67 -7.50 1.75
C GLU A 63 2.42 -8.40 0.74
N ARG A 64 2.42 -9.72 0.98
CA ARG A 64 3.01 -10.70 0.05
C ARG A 64 2.26 -10.76 -1.29
N VAL A 65 0.94 -10.55 -1.28
CA VAL A 65 0.13 -10.45 -2.50
C VAL A 65 0.47 -9.18 -3.26
N LEU A 66 0.65 -8.04 -2.56
CA LEU A 66 1.04 -6.77 -3.19
C LEU A 66 2.36 -6.90 -3.96
N ASP A 67 3.33 -7.63 -3.39
CA ASP A 67 4.60 -7.90 -4.07
C ASP A 67 4.42 -8.60 -5.42
N THR A 68 3.39 -9.44 -5.58
CA THR A 68 3.22 -10.25 -6.80
C THR A 68 2.93 -9.43 -8.04
N PHE A 69 2.31 -8.26 -7.89
CA PHE A 69 2.02 -7.35 -9.00
C PHE A 69 2.89 -6.08 -8.99
N MET A 70 3.99 -6.13 -8.23
CA MET A 70 5.06 -5.12 -8.25
C MET A 70 6.30 -5.66 -9.00
N PRO A 71 7.04 -4.80 -9.71
CA PRO A 71 8.29 -5.23 -10.36
C PRO A 71 9.29 -5.76 -9.32
N PRO A 72 10.22 -6.67 -9.69
CA PRO A 72 11.13 -7.30 -8.73
C PRO A 72 11.89 -6.33 -7.80
N SER A 73 12.33 -5.17 -8.33
CA SER A 73 12.98 -4.11 -7.55
C SER A 73 12.07 -3.41 -6.54
N ARG A 74 10.77 -3.74 -6.48
CA ARG A 74 9.80 -3.16 -5.55
C ARG A 74 9.15 -4.21 -4.64
N ARG A 75 9.64 -5.45 -4.67
CA ARG A 75 9.20 -6.55 -3.81
C ARG A 75 9.99 -6.56 -2.49
N THR A 76 9.44 -7.21 -1.47
CA THR A 76 10.20 -7.47 -0.23
C THR A 76 11.54 -8.13 -0.56
N GLU A 77 12.57 -7.85 0.25
CA GLU A 77 13.96 -8.34 0.11
C GLU A 77 14.78 -7.72 -1.03
N SER A 78 14.18 -7.01 -2.00
CA SER A 78 14.94 -6.25 -2.99
C SER A 78 15.84 -5.17 -2.34
N PRO A 79 17.00 -4.82 -2.93
CA PRO A 79 17.87 -3.76 -2.41
C PRO A 79 17.13 -2.44 -2.21
N GLU A 80 16.27 -2.06 -3.16
CA GLU A 80 15.50 -0.82 -3.07
C GLU A 80 14.46 -0.86 -1.94
N ALA A 81 13.83 -2.01 -1.68
CA ALA A 81 12.91 -2.14 -0.54
C ALA A 81 13.64 -1.98 0.80
N GLN A 82 14.84 -2.53 0.93
CA GLN A 82 15.63 -2.41 2.16
C GLN A 82 16.03 -0.95 2.46
N GLN A 83 16.25 -0.15 1.42
CA GLN A 83 16.68 1.24 1.56
C GLN A 83 15.51 2.24 1.64
N TYR A 84 14.47 2.07 0.83
CA TYR A 84 13.49 3.14 0.57
C TYR A 84 12.05 2.84 1.04
N PHE A 85 11.67 1.56 1.17
CA PHE A 85 10.29 1.14 1.52
C PHE A 85 10.29 -0.30 2.10
N LYS A 86 10.75 -0.44 3.34
CA LYS A 86 10.85 -1.71 4.05
C LYS A 86 9.48 -2.38 4.24
N SER A 87 9.50 -3.69 4.45
CA SER A 87 8.28 -4.45 4.75
C SER A 87 7.73 -4.07 6.12
N ASN A 88 6.43 -3.76 6.17
CA ASN A 88 5.72 -3.55 7.43
C ASN A 88 5.57 -4.86 8.18
N ARG A 89 5.26 -5.97 7.49
CA ARG A 89 5.18 -7.30 8.08
C ARG A 89 6.46 -7.67 8.80
N LYS A 90 7.61 -7.48 8.14
CA LYS A 90 8.90 -7.73 8.77
C LYS A 90 9.11 -6.87 10.02
N SER A 91 8.74 -5.59 9.97
CA SER A 91 8.78 -4.68 11.13
C SER A 91 7.97 -5.19 12.31
N VAL A 92 6.74 -5.63 12.06
CA VAL A 92 5.84 -6.16 13.10
C VAL A 92 6.40 -7.47 13.64
N SER A 93 6.76 -8.40 12.74
CA SER A 93 7.31 -9.70 13.12
C SER A 93 8.57 -9.58 13.97
N ASP A 94 9.53 -8.74 13.57
CA ASP A 94 10.79 -8.54 14.29
C ASP A 94 10.58 -7.94 15.70
N GLN A 95 9.49 -7.19 15.92
CA GLN A 95 9.15 -6.61 17.24
C GLN A 95 8.41 -7.58 18.16
N ILE A 96 7.60 -8.50 17.63
CA ILE A 96 6.78 -9.40 18.45
C ILE A 96 7.43 -10.76 18.69
N SER A 97 8.39 -11.18 17.85
CA SER A 97 9.08 -12.47 17.99
C SER A 97 10.37 -12.53 17.15
N SER A 98 11.33 -13.38 17.55
CA SER A 98 12.50 -13.71 16.74
C SER A 98 12.08 -14.51 15.48
N ARG A 99 11.84 -13.80 14.37
CA ARG A 99 11.83 -14.26 12.96
C ARG A 99 10.66 -15.09 12.40
N THR A 100 9.69 -15.56 13.18
CA THR A 100 8.65 -16.51 12.68
C THR A 100 7.19 -16.16 13.03
N ALA A 101 6.85 -14.88 13.22
CA ALA A 101 5.47 -14.52 13.51
C ALA A 101 4.49 -14.84 12.35
N ASN A 102 3.43 -15.59 12.67
CA ASN A 102 2.36 -15.90 11.72
C ASN A 102 1.37 -14.71 11.58
N ASN A 103 0.44 -14.79 10.62
CA ASN A 103 -0.53 -13.69 10.39
C ASN A 103 -1.34 -13.35 11.64
N ARG A 104 -1.77 -14.36 12.40
CA ARG A 104 -2.59 -14.19 13.59
C ARG A 104 -1.82 -13.41 14.66
N GLN A 105 -0.59 -13.80 14.95
CA GLN A 105 0.28 -13.09 15.91
C GLN A 105 0.48 -11.63 15.52
N CYS A 106 0.73 -11.34 14.23
CA CYS A 106 0.82 -9.96 13.77
C CYS A 106 -0.51 -9.20 13.90
N HIS A 107 -1.64 -9.85 13.59
CA HIS A 107 -2.97 -9.23 13.74
C HIS A 107 -3.30 -8.91 15.19
N ASP A 108 -3.01 -9.83 16.12
CA ASP A 108 -3.24 -9.67 17.55
C ASP A 108 -2.40 -8.51 18.10
N ALA A 109 -1.11 -8.43 17.72
CA ALA A 109 -0.24 -7.33 18.12
C ALA A 109 -0.76 -5.96 17.64
N ILE A 110 -1.28 -5.90 16.41
CA ILE A 110 -1.87 -4.67 15.85
C ILE A 110 -3.20 -4.34 16.54
N ALA A 111 -4.03 -5.34 16.83
CA ALA A 111 -5.29 -5.15 17.55
C ALA A 111 -5.09 -4.64 18.98
N ASN A 112 -3.99 -5.03 19.63
CA ASN A 112 -3.64 -4.61 20.99
C ASN A 112 -3.06 -3.18 21.07
N CYS A 113 -2.89 -2.48 19.95
CA CYS A 113 -2.49 -1.07 19.98
C CYS A 113 -3.62 -0.19 20.51
N THR A 114 -3.39 0.46 21.65
CA THR A 114 -4.37 1.36 22.32
C THR A 114 -4.25 2.82 21.90
N SER A 115 -3.31 3.16 21.03
CA SER A 115 -3.12 4.53 20.52
C SER A 115 -2.62 4.54 19.08
N ILE A 116 -2.82 5.65 18.37
CA ILE A 116 -2.24 5.85 17.04
C ILE A 116 -0.71 5.79 17.10
N MET A 117 -0.10 6.30 18.17
CA MET A 117 1.35 6.29 18.34
C MET A 117 1.92 4.88 18.47
N SER A 118 1.31 4.02 19.29
CA SER A 118 1.75 2.63 19.42
C SER A 118 1.55 1.84 18.11
N LEU A 119 0.46 2.09 17.38
CA LEU A 119 0.24 1.53 16.06
C LEU A 119 1.31 1.97 15.05
N CYS A 120 1.66 3.26 15.04
CA CYS A 120 2.71 3.80 14.17
C CYS A 120 4.08 3.20 14.50
N GLN A 121 4.43 3.09 15.77
CA GLN A 121 5.70 2.50 16.21
C GLN A 121 5.81 1.03 15.80
N LEU A 122 4.72 0.26 15.97
CA LEU A 122 4.68 -1.14 15.57
C LEU A 122 4.82 -1.30 14.04
N MET A 123 4.12 -0.47 13.26
CA MET A 123 4.14 -0.55 11.79
C MET A 123 5.39 0.06 11.15
N ASN A 124 6.02 1.06 11.79
CA ASN A 124 7.10 1.87 11.25
C ASN A 124 8.20 2.15 12.29
N GLN A 125 8.84 1.08 12.79
CA GLN A 125 9.80 1.15 13.88
C GLN A 125 10.92 2.20 13.68
N ASN A 126 11.47 2.29 12.47
CA ASN A 126 12.66 3.11 12.17
C ASN A 126 12.35 4.22 11.16
N GLY A 127 11.24 4.94 11.38
CA GLY A 127 10.86 6.12 10.60
C GLY A 127 10.04 5.81 9.33
N ARG A 128 10.12 6.68 8.33
CA ARG A 128 9.17 6.70 7.20
C ARG A 128 9.36 5.64 6.10
N TYR A 129 10.49 4.94 6.09
CA TYR A 129 10.90 4.10 4.95
C TYR A 129 10.27 2.71 5.00
N TYR A 130 8.94 2.66 4.91
CA TYR A 130 8.14 1.42 4.85
C TYR A 130 7.12 1.49 3.72
N LYS A 131 6.65 0.34 3.23
CA LYS A 131 5.67 0.31 2.13
C LYS A 131 4.38 1.03 2.48
N LEU A 132 3.87 0.85 3.69
CA LEU A 132 2.81 1.65 4.30
C LEU A 132 3.44 2.51 5.39
N ASN A 133 3.52 3.81 5.15
CA ASN A 133 4.11 4.78 6.07
C ASN A 133 3.02 5.58 6.79
N LEU A 134 3.03 5.51 8.12
CA LEU A 134 2.14 6.22 9.04
C LEU A 134 2.84 7.41 9.72
N SER A 135 4.13 7.65 9.46
CA SER A 135 4.91 8.67 10.16
C SER A 135 4.35 10.10 10.02
N ASN A 136 3.59 10.40 8.96
CA ASN A 136 2.94 11.72 8.82
C ASN A 136 1.95 11.98 9.96
N ILE A 137 1.24 10.93 10.40
CA ILE A 137 0.28 11.01 11.51
C ILE A 137 1.04 11.07 12.83
N ALA A 138 2.04 10.20 13.02
CA ALA A 138 2.84 10.15 14.25
C ALA A 138 3.58 11.47 14.56
N THR A 139 3.97 12.20 13.51
CA THR A 139 4.68 13.49 13.64
C THR A 139 3.74 14.70 13.62
N GLY A 140 2.43 14.50 13.43
CA GLY A 140 1.47 15.59 13.26
C GLY A 140 1.65 16.41 11.98
N ARG A 141 2.49 15.94 11.03
CA ARG A 141 2.78 16.68 9.79
C ARG A 141 1.54 16.80 8.91
N GLN A 142 0.84 15.68 8.68
CA GLN A 142 -0.38 15.60 7.87
C GLN A 142 -1.22 14.39 8.29
N PRO A 143 -2.56 14.46 8.23
CA PRO A 143 -3.44 13.35 8.56
C PRO A 143 -3.50 12.34 7.39
N THR A 144 -2.36 11.79 6.97
CA THR A 144 -2.29 10.87 5.83
C THR A 144 -1.51 9.61 6.14
N ILE A 145 -1.94 8.49 5.54
CA ILE A 145 -1.10 7.31 5.33
C ILE A 145 -0.52 7.33 3.92
N GLU A 146 0.74 6.92 3.77
CA GLU A 146 1.47 6.99 2.50
C GLU A 146 1.84 5.58 2.02
N PHE A 147 1.40 5.24 0.82
CA PHE A 147 1.81 4.03 0.10
C PHE A 147 3.06 4.33 -0.71
N ARG A 148 4.17 3.67 -0.39
CA ARG A 148 5.52 3.95 -0.94
C ARG A 148 6.04 2.85 -1.87
N GLN A 149 5.28 1.77 -2.07
CA GLN A 149 5.79 0.59 -2.77
C GLN A 149 5.89 0.74 -4.28
N HIS A 150 5.02 1.50 -4.94
CA HIS A 150 4.94 1.51 -6.41
C HIS A 150 6.18 2.16 -7.05
N SER A 151 6.65 1.59 -8.18
CA SER A 151 7.74 2.18 -8.97
C SER A 151 7.31 3.51 -9.59
N ALA A 152 8.24 4.45 -9.77
CA ALA A 152 7.95 5.64 -10.57
C ALA A 152 7.44 5.25 -11.97
N THR A 153 6.42 5.94 -12.45
CA THR A 153 5.84 5.69 -13.77
C THR A 153 5.12 6.93 -14.28
N VAL A 154 5.11 7.08 -15.60
CA VAL A 154 4.32 8.09 -16.32
C VAL A 154 3.12 7.46 -17.05
N ASN A 155 3.00 6.13 -17.01
CA ASN A 155 1.90 5.42 -17.64
C ASN A 155 0.60 5.71 -16.87
N TYR A 156 -0.36 6.34 -17.56
CA TYR A 156 -1.64 6.75 -16.99
C TYR A 156 -2.41 5.60 -16.32
N GLU A 157 -2.48 4.44 -16.96
CA GLU A 157 -3.22 3.30 -16.43
C GLU A 157 -2.62 2.80 -15.12
N LYS A 158 -1.29 2.67 -15.02
CA LYS A 158 -0.61 2.28 -13.78
C LYS A 158 -0.85 3.29 -12.66
N VAL A 159 -0.78 4.58 -12.96
CA VAL A 159 -1.04 5.63 -11.96
C VAL A 159 -2.49 5.59 -11.49
N ASN A 160 -3.45 5.59 -12.42
CA ASN A 160 -4.87 5.57 -12.11
C ASN A 160 -5.27 4.31 -11.30
N SER A 161 -4.79 3.14 -11.74
CA SER A 161 -5.05 1.87 -11.05
C SER A 161 -4.47 1.86 -9.64
N TRP A 162 -3.25 2.38 -9.43
CA TRP A 162 -2.63 2.41 -8.10
C TRP A 162 -3.33 3.38 -7.15
N ILE A 163 -3.71 4.58 -7.62
CA ILE A 163 -4.45 5.55 -6.81
C ILE A 163 -5.81 4.98 -6.39
N ARG A 164 -6.56 4.41 -7.34
CA ARG A 164 -7.84 3.75 -7.06
C ARG A 164 -7.67 2.59 -6.08
N PHE A 165 -6.64 1.76 -6.27
CA PHE A 165 -6.31 0.67 -5.37
C PHE A 165 -6.08 1.17 -3.93
N CYS A 166 -5.20 2.17 -3.73
CA CYS A 166 -4.89 2.72 -2.41
C CYS A 166 -6.14 3.31 -1.73
N ALA A 167 -6.95 4.07 -2.46
CA ALA A 167 -8.17 4.68 -1.93
C ALA A 167 -9.20 3.62 -1.51
N LEU A 168 -9.46 2.63 -2.36
CA LEU A 168 -10.38 1.53 -2.07
C LEU A 168 -9.88 0.65 -0.93
N PHE A 169 -8.57 0.35 -0.89
CA PHE A 169 -7.96 -0.43 0.17
C PHE A 169 -8.21 0.19 1.54
N CYS A 170 -7.98 1.50 1.67
CA CYS A 170 -8.16 2.21 2.94
C CYS A 170 -9.64 2.34 3.29
N THR A 171 -10.46 2.79 2.34
CA THR A 171 -11.90 3.01 2.55
C THR A 171 -12.61 1.73 2.96
N ASN A 172 -12.36 0.64 2.24
CA ASN A 172 -13.05 -0.63 2.49
C ASN A 172 -12.50 -1.33 3.74
N SER A 173 -11.18 -1.26 4.01
CA SER A 173 -10.64 -1.78 5.28
C SER A 173 -11.22 -1.03 6.50
N ALA A 174 -11.38 0.29 6.41
CA ALA A 174 -11.97 1.11 7.46
C ALA A 174 -13.46 0.81 7.68
N LYS A 175 -14.21 0.50 6.61
CA LYS A 175 -15.67 0.27 6.67
C LYS A 175 -16.07 -1.17 6.99
N LEU A 176 -15.35 -2.15 6.46
CA LEU A 176 -15.72 -3.56 6.56
C LEU A 176 -15.29 -4.17 7.91
N ALA A 177 -15.73 -5.41 8.14
CA ALA A 177 -15.36 -6.19 9.32
C ALA A 177 -13.84 -6.39 9.42
N SER A 178 -13.34 -6.57 10.63
CA SER A 178 -11.93 -6.84 10.88
C SER A 178 -11.46 -8.10 10.13
N PRO A 179 -10.27 -8.08 9.53
CA PRO A 179 -9.80 -9.21 8.73
C PRO A 179 -9.39 -10.40 9.60
N SER A 180 -9.92 -11.57 9.26
CA SER A 180 -9.43 -12.84 9.78
C SER A 180 -8.14 -13.27 9.08
N GLU A 181 -7.39 -14.17 9.70
CA GLU A 181 -6.29 -14.89 9.08
C GLU A 181 -6.75 -15.77 7.91
N PHE A 182 -5.81 -16.08 7.01
CA PHE A 182 -6.07 -17.13 6.04
C PHE A 182 -5.94 -18.50 6.69
N GLN A 183 -6.81 -19.43 6.30
CA GLN A 183 -6.60 -20.85 6.56
C GLN A 183 -5.25 -21.30 5.99
N GLN A 184 -4.62 -22.29 6.63
CA GLN A 184 -3.35 -22.84 6.15
C GLN A 184 -3.50 -23.43 4.74
N GLY A 185 -2.42 -23.39 3.96
CA GLY A 185 -2.37 -23.96 2.60
C GLY A 185 -2.99 -23.11 1.49
N ARG A 186 -3.54 -21.92 1.78
CA ARG A 186 -4.09 -21.03 0.73
C ARG A 186 -2.99 -20.43 -0.13
N SER A 187 -3.03 -20.72 -1.44
CA SER A 187 -2.04 -20.24 -2.42
C SER A 187 -2.05 -18.71 -2.57
N LEU A 188 -0.96 -18.14 -3.09
CA LEU A 188 -0.91 -16.69 -3.40
C LEU A 188 -1.95 -16.25 -4.44
N ASN A 189 -2.36 -17.14 -5.34
CA ASN A 189 -3.45 -16.85 -6.29
C ASN A 189 -4.79 -16.74 -5.58
N PHE A 190 -5.08 -17.66 -4.67
CA PHE A 190 -6.28 -17.55 -3.83
C PHE A 190 -6.27 -16.26 -3.00
N GLN A 191 -5.13 -15.93 -2.38
CA GLN A 191 -5.01 -14.71 -1.58
C GLN A 191 -5.13 -13.44 -2.44
N PHE A 192 -4.64 -13.47 -3.69
CA PHE A 192 -4.88 -12.41 -4.67
C PHE A 192 -6.37 -12.22 -4.94
N ASP A 193 -7.08 -13.29 -5.30
CA ASP A 193 -8.52 -13.18 -5.57
C ASP A 193 -9.28 -12.74 -4.31
N ALA A 194 -8.88 -13.20 -3.13
CA ALA A 194 -9.46 -12.77 -1.86
C ALA A 194 -9.25 -11.25 -1.59
N LEU A 195 -8.07 -10.70 -1.90
CA LEU A 195 -7.82 -9.25 -1.79
C LEU A 195 -8.85 -8.47 -2.60
N PHE A 196 -9.04 -8.86 -3.85
CA PHE A 196 -9.92 -8.14 -4.76
C PHE A 196 -11.41 -8.39 -4.50
N ASN A 197 -11.79 -9.60 -4.07
CA ASN A 197 -13.18 -9.93 -3.80
C ASN A 197 -13.69 -9.35 -2.47
N TYR A 198 -12.83 -9.27 -1.45
CA TYR A 198 -13.25 -8.90 -0.09
C TYR A 198 -12.79 -7.52 0.36
N VAL A 199 -11.65 -7.02 -0.12
CA VAL A 199 -11.11 -5.72 0.29
C VAL A 199 -11.28 -4.68 -0.82
N ILE A 200 -10.74 -4.91 -2.02
CA ILE A 200 -10.76 -3.88 -3.08
C ILE A 200 -12.16 -3.74 -3.69
N LYS A 201 -12.86 -4.86 -3.91
CA LYS A 201 -14.21 -4.93 -4.47
C LYS A 201 -14.37 -4.19 -5.81
N ASP A 202 -13.33 -4.21 -6.63
CA ASP A 202 -13.31 -3.61 -7.97
C ASP A 202 -12.82 -4.64 -8.99
N ARG A 203 -13.73 -5.06 -9.89
CA ARG A 203 -13.45 -6.07 -10.92
C ARG A 203 -12.43 -5.58 -11.93
N ALA A 204 -12.49 -4.30 -12.33
CA ALA A 204 -11.59 -3.75 -13.34
C ALA A 204 -10.14 -3.72 -12.80
N LEU A 205 -9.96 -3.31 -11.54
CA LEU A 205 -8.64 -3.38 -10.90
C LEU A 205 -8.14 -4.81 -10.75
N ARG A 206 -9.03 -5.77 -10.44
CA ARG A 206 -8.64 -7.18 -10.35
C ARG A 206 -8.06 -7.70 -11.67
N GLU A 207 -8.76 -7.45 -12.79
CA GLU A 207 -8.28 -7.89 -14.10
C GLU A 207 -6.98 -7.17 -14.49
N PHE A 208 -6.90 -5.86 -14.26
CA PHE A 208 -5.66 -5.08 -14.48
C PHE A 208 -4.45 -5.67 -13.73
N TYR A 209 -4.59 -5.94 -12.42
CA TYR A 209 -3.49 -6.48 -11.62
C TYR A 209 -3.22 -7.97 -11.88
N ARG A 210 -4.20 -8.71 -12.41
CA ARG A 210 -4.00 -10.09 -12.86
C ARG A 210 -3.10 -10.14 -14.08
N GLU A 211 -3.35 -9.29 -15.09
CA GLU A 211 -2.45 -9.17 -16.24
C GLU A 211 -1.08 -8.64 -15.82
N ARG A 212 -1.06 -7.61 -14.96
CA ARG A 212 0.20 -7.05 -14.44
C ARG A 212 1.07 -8.10 -13.74
N LYS A 213 0.47 -9.04 -13.03
CA LYS A 213 1.18 -10.14 -12.38
C LYS A 213 1.82 -11.09 -13.39
N LYS A 214 1.14 -11.39 -14.51
CA LYS A 214 1.68 -12.21 -15.61
C LYS A 214 2.86 -11.52 -16.31
N ASP A 215 2.79 -10.20 -16.49
CA ASP A 215 3.90 -9.41 -17.07
C ASP A 215 5.15 -9.37 -16.18
N LEU A 216 5.03 -9.79 -14.92
CA LEU A 216 6.04 -9.68 -13.88
C LEU A 216 6.47 -11.03 -13.30
N SER A 217 5.86 -12.12 -13.77
CA SER A 217 6.19 -13.50 -13.37
C SER A 217 7.39 -14.02 -14.13
#